data_AF-A0A5N1KZB2-F1
#
_entry.id   AF-A0A5N1KZB2-F1
#
_cell.length_a   1.000
_cell.length_b   1.000
_cell.length_c   1.000
_cell.angle_alpha   90.00
_cell.angle_beta   90.00
_cell.angle_gamma   90.00
#
_symmetry.space_group_name_H-M   'P 1'
#
loop_
_entity.id
_entity.type
_entity.pdbx_description
1 polymer ?
#
loop_
_entity_poly.entity_id
_entity_poly.type
_entity_poly.pdbx_seq_one_letter_code
_entity_poly.pdbx_strand_id
1 'polypeptide(L)'
;MSVPRPGSNPNANLYAQLKRDVLDRLPQITMVEYVPDDIEATELRATFDPNRLDPPTGPDSPELIVQWYRQDPHDWFRINYIDPNTDFHAGWHQDEDHPDLGRAHFQYSTPSEEDRWGISFEQETSSLILWEIVETLLEDVHSNYQ
;
A
#
# COMPACT_ATOMS: atom_id res chain seq x y z
N MET A 1 10.76 12.85 -13.45
CA MET A 1 11.37 13.16 -12.13
C MET A 1 10.37 14.00 -11.36
N SER A 2 9.55 13.37 -10.54
CA SER A 2 8.62 14.08 -9.64
C SER A 2 9.23 14.00 -8.23
N VAL A 3 9.69 15.14 -7.73
CA VAL A 3 10.31 15.30 -6.41
C VAL A 3 9.60 16.47 -5.71
N PRO A 4 9.73 16.54 -4.39
CA PRO A 4 8.67 16.42 -3.39
C PRO A 4 7.78 17.68 -3.30
N ARG A 5 6.56 17.57 -2.76
CA ARG A 5 5.83 18.75 -2.27
C ARG A 5 6.06 18.90 -0.76
N PRO A 6 6.92 19.84 -0.31
CA PRO A 6 7.16 20.10 1.10
C PRO A 6 6.03 20.97 1.63
N GLY A 7 5.36 20.52 2.69
CA GLY A 7 4.29 21.31 3.31
C GLY A 7 3.41 20.63 4.35
N SER A 8 3.60 19.34 4.64
CA SER A 8 2.87 18.68 5.72
C SER A 8 3.85 17.79 6.45
N ASN A 9 4.03 18.06 7.75
CA ASN A 9 4.73 17.12 8.62
C ASN A 9 4.01 15.76 8.44
N PRO A 10 4.67 14.67 8.02
CA PRO A 10 4.06 13.35 8.14
C PRO A 10 3.61 13.27 9.59
N ASN A 11 2.30 13.29 9.80
CA ASN A 11 1.78 13.40 11.14
C ASN A 11 2.26 12.11 11.80
N ALA A 12 3.19 12.14 12.77
CA ALA A 12 3.62 10.91 13.45
C ALA A 12 2.38 10.12 13.95
N ASN A 13 1.31 10.85 14.28
CA ASN A 13 -0.02 10.32 14.56
C ASN A 13 -0.68 9.56 13.39
N LEU A 14 -0.49 9.96 12.13
CA LEU A 14 -1.03 9.27 10.95
C LEU A 14 -0.42 7.87 10.83
N TYR A 15 0.91 7.73 10.82
CA TYR A 15 1.51 6.40 10.70
C TYR A 15 1.23 5.53 11.92
N ALA A 16 1.21 6.10 13.13
CA ALA A 16 0.74 5.38 14.31
C ALA A 16 -0.72 4.93 14.19
N GLN A 17 -1.59 5.76 13.60
CA GLN A 17 -2.98 5.43 13.34
C GLN A 17 -3.12 4.31 12.29
N LEU A 18 -2.46 4.42 11.13
CA LEU A 18 -2.50 3.41 10.07
C LEU A 18 -1.99 2.05 10.58
N LYS A 19 -0.87 2.06 11.32
CA LYS A 19 -0.32 0.86 11.94
C LYS A 19 -1.32 0.23 12.91
N ARG A 20 -1.83 0.97 13.90
CA ARG A 20 -2.71 0.44 14.95
C ARG A 20 -4.10 0.04 14.44
N ASP A 21 -4.67 0.85 13.55
CA ASP A 21 -6.06 0.71 13.14
C ASP A 21 -6.23 -0.25 11.96
N VAL A 22 -5.17 -0.54 11.22
CA VAL A 22 -5.19 -1.45 10.06
C VAL A 22 -4.14 -2.55 10.18
N LEU A 23 -2.85 -2.20 10.06
CA LEU A 23 -1.79 -3.19 9.82
C LEU A 23 -1.60 -4.18 10.98
N ASP A 24 -1.65 -3.70 12.23
CA ASP A 24 -1.53 -4.55 13.43
C ASP A 24 -2.74 -5.49 13.64
N ARG A 25 -3.83 -5.29 12.91
CA ARG A 25 -5.05 -6.09 13.02
C ARG A 25 -5.08 -7.27 12.03
N LEU A 26 -4.19 -7.27 11.04
CA LEU A 26 -4.19 -8.26 9.99
C LEU A 26 -3.39 -9.49 10.42
N PRO A 27 -4.01 -10.68 10.50
CA PRO A 27 -3.31 -11.88 10.96
C PRO A 27 -2.20 -12.33 9.99
N GLN A 28 -2.23 -11.91 8.73
CA GLN A 28 -1.20 -12.20 7.73
C GLN A 28 0.08 -11.39 7.96
N ILE A 29 0.01 -10.26 8.66
CA ILE A 29 1.16 -9.40 8.92
C ILE A 29 1.86 -9.85 10.21
N THR A 30 3.18 -9.98 10.13
CA THR A 30 4.02 -10.40 11.27
C THR A 30 4.81 -9.26 11.89
N MET A 31 5.12 -8.25 11.09
CA MET A 31 5.93 -7.11 11.52
C MET A 31 5.47 -5.86 10.79
N VAL A 32 5.49 -4.72 11.49
CA VAL A 32 5.26 -3.39 10.90
C VAL A 32 6.31 -2.45 11.45
N GLU A 33 7.13 -1.90 10.55
CA GLU A 33 8.24 -1.01 10.86
C GLU A 33 7.93 0.42 10.38
N TYR A 34 8.37 1.40 11.16
CA TYR A 34 8.44 2.79 10.75
C TYR A 34 9.79 3.01 10.07
N VAL A 35 9.80 3.68 8.91
CA VAL A 35 11.04 3.96 8.18
C VAL A 35 11.20 5.47 7.99
N PRO A 36 12.31 6.08 8.44
CA PRO A 36 13.48 5.43 9.04
C PRO A 36 13.27 4.97 10.50
N ASP A 37 12.42 5.66 11.26
CA ASP A 37 12.06 5.35 12.66
C ASP A 37 10.68 5.92 13.01
N ASP A 38 10.19 5.67 14.23
CA ASP A 38 8.86 6.05 14.69
C ASP A 38 8.67 7.57 14.96
N ILE A 39 9.75 8.34 14.94
CA ILE A 39 9.75 9.79 15.13
C ILE A 39 9.68 10.50 13.78
N GLU A 40 10.50 10.07 12.82
CA GLU A 40 10.67 10.71 11.51
C GLU A 40 10.06 9.92 10.35
N ALA A 41 9.19 8.94 10.65
CA ALA A 41 8.59 8.02 9.70
C ALA A 41 8.08 8.73 8.43
N THR A 42 8.64 8.36 7.28
CA THR A 42 8.16 8.75 5.96
C THR A 42 7.34 7.65 5.29
N GLU A 43 7.41 6.42 5.80
CA GLU A 43 6.62 5.27 5.35
C GLU A 43 6.47 4.22 6.45
N LEU A 44 5.49 3.32 6.28
CA LEU A 44 5.39 2.06 7.02
C LEU A 44 5.76 0.91 6.09
N ARG A 45 6.50 -0.07 6.61
CA ARG A 45 6.74 -1.36 5.93
C ARG A 45 6.10 -2.46 6.75
N ALA A 46 5.15 -3.17 6.14
CA ALA A 46 4.52 -4.34 6.74
C ALA A 46 5.01 -5.62 6.06
N THR A 47 5.48 -6.56 6.87
CA THR A 47 5.99 -7.86 6.43
C THR A 47 4.92 -8.93 6.59
N PHE A 48 4.61 -9.66 5.52
CA PHE A 48 3.65 -10.75 5.51
C PHE A 48 4.31 -12.08 5.90
N ASP A 49 3.56 -12.95 6.59
CA ASP A 49 3.86 -14.38 6.67
C ASP A 49 3.34 -15.03 5.38
N PRO A 50 4.22 -15.51 4.48
CA PRO A 50 3.79 -16.07 3.22
C PRO A 50 2.93 -17.34 3.39
N ASN A 51 2.98 -18.00 4.54
CA ASN A 51 2.14 -19.17 4.83
C ASN A 51 0.72 -18.80 5.28
N ARG A 52 0.45 -17.52 5.55
CA ARG A 52 -0.88 -17.02 5.93
C ARG A 52 -1.61 -16.36 4.77
N LEU A 53 -0.96 -16.26 3.61
CA LEU A 53 -1.56 -15.88 2.35
C LEU A 53 -2.29 -17.08 1.75
N ASP A 54 -3.33 -16.81 0.95
CA ASP A 54 -4.09 -17.84 0.25
C ASP A 54 -4.20 -17.47 -1.24
N PRO A 55 -3.49 -18.17 -2.13
CA PRO A 55 -2.56 -19.27 -1.85
C PRO A 55 -1.27 -18.80 -1.16
N PRO A 56 -0.55 -19.68 -0.44
CA PRO A 56 0.79 -19.38 0.08
C PRO A 56 1.77 -19.09 -1.05
N THR A 57 2.62 -18.08 -0.89
CA THR A 57 3.41 -17.54 -2.02
C THR A 57 4.85 -18.05 -2.08
N GLY A 58 5.44 -18.48 -0.96
CA GLY A 58 6.76 -19.12 -0.94
C GLY A 58 7.50 -18.97 0.39
N PRO A 59 8.83 -19.17 0.42
CA PRO A 59 9.64 -19.06 1.65
C PRO A 59 9.98 -17.62 2.06
N ASP A 60 10.01 -16.68 1.10
CA ASP A 60 10.42 -15.30 1.34
C ASP A 60 9.21 -14.45 1.72
N SER A 61 9.41 -13.45 2.59
CA SER A 61 8.30 -12.62 3.08
C SER A 61 7.94 -11.50 2.10
N PRO A 62 6.67 -11.41 1.67
CA PRO A 62 6.19 -10.26 0.93
C PRO A 62 6.08 -9.01 1.81
N GLU A 63 6.14 -7.84 1.17
CA GLU A 63 6.12 -6.54 1.86
C GLU A 63 5.03 -5.62 1.31
N LEU A 64 4.34 -4.92 2.20
CA LEU A 64 3.48 -3.78 1.88
C LEU A 64 4.14 -2.49 2.37
N ILE A 65 4.51 -1.63 1.42
CA ILE A 65 5.11 -0.33 1.66
C ILE A 65 4.02 0.73 1.55
N VAL A 66 3.77 1.47 2.64
CA VAL A 66 2.71 2.47 2.74
C VAL A 66 3.30 3.86 2.91
N GLN A 67 3.14 4.70 1.89
CA GLN A 67 3.52 6.11 1.91
C GLN A 67 2.26 6.97 1.85
N TRP A 68 2.10 7.90 2.80
CA TRP A 68 0.92 8.75 2.91
C TRP A 68 1.27 10.18 3.29
N TYR A 69 0.70 11.14 2.58
CA TYR A 69 0.97 12.56 2.75
C TYR A 69 -0.36 13.31 2.84
N ARG A 70 -0.62 13.96 3.99
CA ARG A 70 -1.80 14.81 4.13
C ARG A 70 -1.60 16.10 3.36
N GLN A 71 -2.49 16.39 2.42
CA GLN A 71 -2.43 17.60 1.60
C GLN A 71 -3.83 18.22 1.46
N ASP A 72 -3.87 19.52 1.16
CA ASP A 72 -5.08 20.24 0.81
C ASP A 72 -5.07 20.49 -0.73
N PRO A 73 -6.16 20.21 -1.46
CA PRO A 73 -7.48 19.80 -0.97
C PRO A 73 -7.62 18.30 -0.64
N HIS A 74 -6.66 17.47 -1.04
CA HIS A 74 -6.76 16.01 -0.93
C HIS A 74 -5.43 15.39 -0.52
N ASP A 75 -5.50 14.37 0.34
CA ASP A 75 -4.39 13.50 0.65
C ASP A 75 -3.81 12.85 -0.62
N TRP A 76 -2.55 12.42 -0.50
CA TRP A 76 -1.82 11.67 -1.51
C TRP A 76 -1.26 10.41 -0.86
N PHE A 77 -1.32 9.28 -1.55
CA PHE A 77 -0.67 8.06 -1.09
C PHE A 77 -0.07 7.22 -2.23
N ARG A 78 0.92 6.42 -1.86
CA ARG A 78 1.51 5.38 -2.69
C ARG A 78 1.68 4.13 -1.85
N ILE A 79 0.91 3.10 -2.17
CA ILE A 79 0.94 1.82 -1.47
C ILE A 79 1.40 0.76 -2.46
N ASN A 80 2.43 -0.01 -2.09
CA ASN A 80 2.98 -1.06 -2.95
C ASN A 80 3.06 -2.36 -2.17
N TYR A 81 2.49 -3.42 -2.73
CA TYR A 81 2.74 -4.80 -2.36
C TYR A 81 3.79 -5.40 -3.29
N ILE A 82 4.75 -6.13 -2.70
CA ILE A 82 5.84 -6.78 -3.42
C ILE A 82 5.95 -8.21 -2.90
N ASP A 83 5.81 -9.18 -3.81
CA ASP A 83 6.05 -10.58 -3.51
C ASP A 83 7.32 -11.08 -4.20
N PRO A 84 8.41 -11.32 -3.45
CA PRO A 84 9.67 -11.78 -4.03
C PRO A 84 9.61 -13.24 -4.52
N ASN A 85 8.61 -14.03 -4.12
CA ASN A 85 8.53 -15.43 -4.51
C ASN A 85 7.95 -15.62 -5.90
N THR A 86 7.07 -14.70 -6.34
CA THR A 86 6.35 -14.78 -7.61
C THR A 86 6.72 -13.66 -8.57
N ASP A 87 7.65 -12.79 -8.21
CA ASP A 87 7.97 -11.54 -8.93
C ASP A 87 6.70 -10.68 -9.17
N PHE A 88 5.76 -10.72 -8.23
CA PHE A 88 4.50 -9.99 -8.31
C PHE A 88 4.62 -8.63 -7.63
N HIS A 89 4.15 -7.60 -8.30
CA HIS A 89 4.04 -6.26 -7.72
C HIS A 89 2.63 -5.73 -7.94
N ALA A 90 2.03 -5.14 -6.90
CA ALA A 90 0.76 -4.45 -6.98
C ALA A 90 0.87 -3.08 -6.31
N GLY A 91 0.26 -2.06 -6.93
CA GLY A 91 0.37 -0.67 -6.52
C GLY A 91 -0.98 0.03 -6.55
N TRP A 92 -1.29 0.74 -5.47
CA TRP A 92 -2.42 1.67 -5.37
C TRP A 92 -1.87 3.06 -5.19
N HIS A 93 -1.94 3.86 -6.24
CA HIS A 93 -1.27 5.16 -6.30
C HIS A 93 -2.29 6.24 -6.55
N GLN A 94 -2.17 7.34 -5.80
CA GLN A 94 -2.64 8.64 -6.22
C GLN A 94 -1.40 9.36 -6.73
N ASP A 95 -1.30 9.64 -8.03
CA ASP A 95 -0.19 10.42 -8.58
C ASP A 95 -0.62 11.25 -9.79
N GLU A 96 0.28 12.10 -10.28
CA GLU A 96 0.06 12.94 -11.45
C GLU A 96 0.57 12.27 -12.74
N ASP A 97 1.08 11.03 -12.67
CA ASP A 97 1.72 10.35 -13.80
C ASP A 97 0.67 9.73 -14.74
N HIS A 98 -0.54 9.41 -14.23
CA HIS A 98 -1.66 8.85 -14.98
C HIS A 98 -2.97 9.63 -14.83
N PRO A 99 -3.00 10.92 -15.24
CA PRO A 99 -4.16 11.79 -15.01
C PRO A 99 -5.43 11.33 -15.75
N ASP A 100 -5.28 10.50 -16.79
CA ASP A 100 -6.37 9.90 -17.56
C ASP A 100 -7.12 8.79 -16.80
N LEU A 101 -6.51 8.19 -15.78
CA LEU A 101 -7.10 7.14 -14.94
C LEU A 101 -7.88 7.70 -13.75
N GLY A 102 -7.97 9.01 -13.62
CA GLY A 102 -8.63 9.68 -12.51
C GLY A 102 -7.68 9.94 -11.34
N ARG A 103 -8.23 10.01 -10.12
CA ARG A 103 -7.46 10.42 -8.93
C ARG A 103 -6.54 9.33 -8.41
N ALA A 104 -6.99 8.09 -8.47
CA ALA A 104 -6.27 6.92 -8.01
C ALA A 104 -6.31 5.86 -9.11
N HIS A 105 -5.26 5.07 -9.19
CA HIS A 105 -5.23 3.92 -10.07
C HIS A 105 -4.63 2.72 -9.33
N PHE A 106 -5.06 1.54 -9.77
CA PHE A 106 -4.39 0.30 -9.48
C PHE A 106 -3.45 -0.03 -10.64
N GLN A 107 -2.27 -0.56 -10.31
CA GLN A 107 -1.37 -1.15 -11.29
C GLN A 107 -0.78 -2.44 -10.72
N TYR A 108 -0.53 -3.40 -11.58
CA TYR A 108 0.21 -4.61 -11.20
C TYR A 108 1.19 -5.02 -12.30
N SER A 109 2.17 -5.82 -11.91
CA SER A 109 3.10 -6.46 -12.85
C SER A 109 3.42 -7.88 -12.38
N THR A 110 3.52 -8.78 -13.35
CA THR A 110 4.01 -10.15 -13.25
C THR A 110 5.20 -10.33 -14.20
N PRO A 111 5.89 -11.49 -14.22
CA PRO A 111 6.92 -11.75 -15.22
C PRO A 111 6.47 -11.64 -16.69
N SER A 112 5.17 -11.75 -16.97
CA SER A 112 4.64 -11.79 -18.35
C SER A 112 3.72 -10.64 -18.72
N GLU A 113 3.19 -9.91 -17.74
CA GLU A 113 2.12 -8.94 -17.95
C GLU A 113 2.23 -7.75 -17.00
N GLU A 114 1.78 -6.59 -17.48
CA GLU A 114 1.61 -5.39 -16.69
C GLU A 114 0.31 -4.72 -17.17
N ASP A 115 -0.54 -4.33 -16.23
CA ASP A 115 -1.77 -3.58 -16.54
C ASP A 115 -2.08 -2.56 -15.44
N ARG A 116 -2.94 -1.60 -15.78
CA ARG A 116 -3.36 -0.52 -14.88
C ARG A 116 -4.73 0.03 -15.24
N TRP A 117 -5.51 0.41 -14.23
CA TRP A 117 -6.80 1.07 -14.44
C TRP A 117 -7.16 2.01 -13.29
N GLY A 118 -8.07 2.94 -13.59
CA GLY A 118 -8.59 3.88 -12.61
C GLY A 118 -9.45 3.19 -11.55
N ILE A 119 -9.30 3.64 -10.30
CA ILE A 119 -10.09 3.16 -9.16
C ILE A 119 -10.64 4.34 -8.35
N SER A 120 -11.66 4.07 -7.56
CA SER A 120 -12.22 5.01 -6.59
C SER A 120 -12.46 4.30 -5.27
N PHE A 121 -12.23 5.00 -4.17
CA PHE A 121 -12.52 4.50 -2.84
C PHE A 121 -13.87 5.01 -2.36
N GLU A 122 -14.63 4.18 -1.68
CA GLU A 122 -15.89 4.61 -1.05
C GLU A 122 -15.62 5.45 0.21
N GLN A 123 -14.43 5.29 0.78
CA GLN A 123 -14.03 5.86 2.05
C GLN A 123 -13.15 7.10 1.87
N GLU A 124 -13.27 8.05 2.80
CA GLU A 124 -12.49 9.30 2.76
C GLU A 124 -11.32 9.32 3.75
N THR A 125 -11.36 8.50 4.79
CA THR A 125 -10.31 8.50 5.83
C THR A 125 -9.18 7.55 5.49
N SER A 126 -7.93 7.93 5.80
CA SER A 126 -6.74 7.17 5.44
C SER A 126 -6.77 5.72 5.94
N SER A 127 -7.25 5.49 7.17
CA SER A 127 -7.35 4.13 7.72
C SER A 127 -8.37 3.26 7.00
N LEU A 128 -9.52 3.83 6.62
CA LEU A 128 -10.56 3.07 5.91
C LEU A 128 -10.16 2.79 4.46
N ILE A 129 -9.50 3.74 3.79
CA ILE A 129 -8.92 3.51 2.47
C ILE A 129 -7.84 2.42 2.52
N LEU A 130 -6.92 2.49 3.50
CA LEU A 130 -5.89 1.45 3.65
C LEU A 130 -6.51 0.09 3.96
N TRP A 131 -7.58 0.04 4.76
CA TRP A 131 -8.33 -1.19 5.02
C TRP A 131 -8.91 -1.77 3.73
N GLU A 132 -9.61 -0.95 2.94
CA GLU A 132 -10.18 -1.34 1.64
C GLU A 132 -9.10 -1.85 0.67
N ILE A 133 -7.93 -1.21 0.63
CA ILE A 133 -6.78 -1.65 -0.17
C ILE A 133 -6.29 -3.03 0.27
N VAL A 134 -6.13 -3.26 1.57
CA VAL A 134 -5.59 -4.56 2.04
C VAL A 134 -6.62 -5.67 1.92
N GLU A 135 -7.92 -5.39 2.11
CA GLU A 135 -8.98 -6.34 1.79
C GLU A 135 -8.95 -6.70 0.30
N THR A 136 -8.89 -5.70 -0.59
CA THR A 136 -8.79 -5.94 -2.04
C THR A 136 -7.54 -6.74 -2.39
N LEU A 137 -6.40 -6.42 -1.77
CA LEU A 137 -5.15 -7.18 -1.96
C LEU A 137 -5.34 -8.66 -1.62
N LEU A 138 -5.90 -8.96 -0.45
CA LEU A 138 -6.01 -10.32 0.08
C LEU A 138 -7.14 -11.13 -0.55
N GLU A 139 -8.28 -10.51 -0.85
CA GLU A 139 -9.48 -11.21 -1.33
C GLU A 139 -9.55 -11.30 -2.86
N ASP A 140 -9.02 -10.31 -3.57
CA ASP A 140 -9.12 -10.22 -5.03
C ASP A 140 -7.76 -10.36 -5.71
N VAL A 141 -6.81 -9.51 -5.34
CA VAL A 141 -5.55 -9.39 -6.09
C VAL A 141 -4.72 -10.67 -5.99
N HIS A 142 -4.56 -11.20 -4.77
CA HIS A 142 -3.85 -12.46 -4.49
C HIS A 142 -4.44 -13.65 -5.23
N SER A 143 -5.76 -13.69 -5.41
CA SER A 143 -6.43 -14.84 -6.02
C SER A 143 -6.43 -14.79 -7.56
N ASN A 144 -6.37 -13.59 -8.15
CA ASN A 144 -6.63 -13.40 -9.57
C ASN A 144 -5.41 -13.03 -10.42
N TYR A 145 -4.37 -12.42 -9.83
CA TYR A 145 -3.24 -11.88 -10.59
C TYR A 145 -1.88 -12.43 -10.17
N GLN A 146 -1.83 -13.24 -9.11
CA GLN A 146 -0.63 -13.90 -8.60
C GLN A 146 -0.75 -15.41 -8.74
#